data_AF-A0A959XS65-F1
#
_entry.id   AF-A0A959XS65-F1
#
_cell.length_a   1.000
_cell.length_b   1.000
_cell.length_c   1.000
_cell.angle_alpha   90.00
_cell.angle_beta   90.00
_cell.angle_gamma   90.00
#
_symmetry.space_group_name_H-M   'P 1'
#
loop_
_entity.id
_entity.type
_entity.pdbx_description
1 polymer ?
#
loop_
_entity_poly.entity_id
_entity_poly.type
_entity_poly.pdbx_seq_one_letter_code
_entity_poly.pdbx_strand_id
1 'polypeptide(L)'
;MSARQLTEVTCYHCGDPCAEDHRKHDGHDFCCHGCEVVYVLLNEAGLCDYYALGEKPGVKQRSSVDEQRTELFDLQEVRERLVEFHEGGIMRVRFNIPQMHCSSCIWLLENLQRIEPAIIRSRVAFAAKELTITFREDRFPLSDLVRLLRRIGYGPQLTNANERVDRSAVPRMLYVRLGVAGFVFGNTMMLSFPEYLGADNEAGLKEGFQWLIVLFSFPVVFFLSTDFFRSAWGGVRSRTMNIDIPIALGIIALWTRSLWDVLGGTGPGYFDSLAGLLFFLLIGRWYQAHTYRALRFDRSLEEFLPLVVIRAREGEEEPVKVNALKTGDRIIVRDQELVPVDAILRNGVAHIDSSFITGEPLAVRKQ
;
A
#
# COMPACT_ATOMS: atom_id res chain seq x y z
N MET A 1 -42.39 7.54 0.22
CA MET A 1 -42.09 6.65 -0.93
C MET A 1 -42.54 5.25 -0.56
N SER A 2 -43.41 4.63 -1.36
CA SER A 2 -43.84 3.24 -1.14
C SER A 2 -42.63 2.32 -1.22
N ALA A 3 -42.42 1.48 -0.21
CA ALA A 3 -41.37 0.46 -0.24
C ALA A 3 -41.69 -0.54 -1.36
N ARG A 4 -40.88 -0.55 -2.43
CA ARG A 4 -41.05 -1.50 -3.53
C ARG A 4 -40.82 -2.92 -3.00
N GLN A 5 -41.74 -3.83 -3.29
CA GLN A 5 -41.59 -5.24 -2.94
C GLN A 5 -40.44 -5.86 -3.75
N LEU A 6 -39.53 -6.51 -3.03
CA LEU A 6 -38.39 -7.23 -3.61
C LEU A 6 -38.83 -8.65 -3.99
N THR A 7 -38.32 -9.14 -5.10
CA THR A 7 -38.60 -10.49 -5.64
C THR A 7 -37.46 -11.46 -5.34
N GLU A 8 -37.68 -12.77 -5.56
CA GLU A 8 -36.62 -13.79 -5.46
C GLU A 8 -35.61 -13.74 -6.62
N VAL A 9 -35.90 -12.98 -7.68
CA VAL A 9 -35.01 -12.82 -8.83
C VAL A 9 -33.81 -11.96 -8.43
N THR A 10 -32.60 -12.46 -8.67
CA THR A 10 -31.36 -11.73 -8.39
C THR A 10 -30.80 -11.08 -9.65
N CYS A 11 -30.22 -9.89 -9.51
CA CYS A 11 -29.56 -9.19 -10.60
C CYS A 11 -28.36 -9.98 -11.11
N TYR A 12 -28.28 -10.16 -12.43
CA TYR A 12 -27.17 -10.86 -13.09
C TYR A 12 -25.81 -10.17 -12.88
N HIS A 13 -25.81 -8.84 -12.79
CA HIS A 13 -24.56 -8.08 -12.64
C HIS A 13 -24.06 -8.04 -11.19
N CYS A 14 -24.87 -7.52 -10.25
CA CYS A 14 -24.45 -7.21 -8.88
C CYS A 14 -24.98 -8.19 -7.82
N GLY A 15 -25.87 -9.11 -8.18
CA GLY A 15 -26.42 -10.09 -7.24
C GLY A 15 -27.53 -9.60 -6.31
N ASP A 16 -27.81 -8.31 -6.26
CA ASP A 16 -28.89 -7.73 -5.45
C ASP A 16 -30.28 -8.27 -5.88
N PRO A 17 -31.24 -8.38 -4.94
CA PRO A 17 -32.61 -8.73 -5.27
C PRO A 17 -33.26 -7.66 -6.16
N CYS A 18 -33.96 -8.11 -7.19
CA CYS A 18 -34.68 -7.28 -8.13
C CYS A 18 -36.06 -6.88 -7.57
N ALA A 19 -36.51 -5.65 -7.84
CA ALA A 19 -37.91 -5.27 -7.64
C ALA A 19 -38.80 -5.91 -8.72
N GLU A 20 -40.12 -5.92 -8.54
CA GLU A 20 -41.05 -6.45 -9.56
C GLU A 20 -40.90 -5.77 -10.94
N ASP A 21 -40.58 -4.48 -10.97
CA ASP A 21 -40.37 -3.66 -12.18
C ASP A 21 -38.92 -3.67 -12.69
N HIS A 22 -38.18 -4.76 -12.44
CA HIS A 22 -36.79 -4.88 -12.87
C HIS A 22 -36.64 -4.94 -14.39
N ARG A 23 -35.43 -4.60 -14.86
CA ARG A 23 -35.12 -4.47 -16.28
C ARG A 23 -34.64 -5.81 -16.82
N LYS A 24 -34.98 -6.11 -18.08
CA LYS A 24 -34.53 -7.32 -18.76
C LYS A 24 -33.79 -6.96 -20.04
N HIS A 25 -32.61 -7.52 -20.23
CA HIS A 25 -31.79 -7.32 -21.42
C HIS A 25 -31.02 -8.60 -21.73
N ASP A 26 -30.95 -9.02 -22.99
CA ASP A 26 -30.29 -10.27 -23.43
C ASP A 26 -30.65 -11.52 -22.61
N GLY A 27 -31.89 -11.63 -22.15
CA GLY A 27 -32.36 -12.75 -21.33
C GLY A 27 -31.91 -12.73 -19.86
N HIS A 28 -31.27 -11.65 -19.41
CA HIS A 28 -30.80 -11.44 -18.03
C HIS A 28 -31.62 -10.35 -17.32
N ASP A 29 -31.75 -10.49 -16.00
CA ASP A 29 -32.50 -9.57 -15.14
C ASP A 29 -31.56 -8.58 -14.40
N PHE A 30 -31.93 -7.29 -14.34
CA PHE A 30 -31.13 -6.21 -13.77
C PHE A 30 -31.93 -5.37 -12.76
N CYS A 31 -31.36 -5.17 -11.56
CA CYS A 31 -32.02 -4.43 -10.48
C CYS A 31 -32.15 -2.92 -10.74
N CYS A 32 -31.34 -2.35 -11.64
CA CYS A 32 -31.36 -0.93 -11.98
C CYS A 32 -30.78 -0.67 -13.38
N HIS A 33 -31.02 0.54 -13.91
CA HIS A 33 -30.47 0.97 -15.21
C HIS A 33 -28.94 0.98 -15.23
N GLY A 34 -28.29 1.30 -14.11
CA GLY A 34 -26.82 1.27 -14.02
C GLY A 34 -26.25 -0.14 -14.28
N CYS A 35 -26.85 -1.17 -13.69
CA CYS A 35 -26.41 -2.55 -13.91
C CYS A 35 -26.62 -3.03 -15.35
N GLU A 36 -27.72 -2.61 -15.99
CA GLU A 36 -27.99 -2.85 -17.41
C GLU A 36 -26.93 -2.18 -18.30
N VAL A 37 -26.63 -0.90 -18.07
CA VAL A 37 -25.63 -0.15 -18.85
C VAL A 37 -24.24 -0.75 -18.73
N VAL A 38 -23.82 -1.16 -17.53
CA VAL A 38 -22.52 -1.81 -17.34
C VAL A 38 -22.47 -3.15 -18.06
N TYR A 39 -23.55 -3.94 -18.03
CA TYR A 39 -23.60 -5.19 -18.77
C TYR A 39 -23.44 -4.96 -20.28
N VAL A 40 -24.19 -4.03 -20.86
CA VAL A 40 -24.10 -3.70 -22.29
C VAL A 40 -22.68 -3.26 -22.65
N LEU A 41 -22.09 -2.37 -21.86
CA LEU A 41 -20.72 -1.90 -22.07
C LEU A 41 -19.69 -3.04 -22.08
N LEU A 42 -19.80 -3.96 -21.12
CA LEU A 42 -18.92 -5.12 -21.04
C LEU A 42 -19.15 -6.08 -22.21
N ASN A 43 -20.40 -6.27 -22.62
CA ASN A 43 -20.75 -7.13 -23.74
C ASN A 43 -20.19 -6.61 -25.06
N GLU A 44 -20.38 -5.31 -25.33
CA GLU A 44 -19.86 -4.64 -26.54
C GLU A 44 -18.33 -4.62 -26.59
N ALA A 45 -17.65 -4.48 -25.44
CA ALA A 45 -16.19 -4.56 -25.34
C ALA A 45 -15.65 -6.00 -25.43
N GLY A 46 -16.53 -7.02 -25.50
CA GLY A 46 -16.20 -8.44 -25.49
C GLY A 46 -15.59 -8.90 -24.16
N LEU A 47 -16.00 -8.28 -23.05
CA LEU A 47 -15.49 -8.50 -21.70
C LEU A 47 -16.37 -9.45 -20.86
N CYS A 48 -17.15 -10.32 -21.49
CA CYS A 48 -18.12 -11.20 -20.81
C CYS A 48 -17.48 -12.23 -19.87
N ASP A 49 -16.19 -12.57 -20.05
CA ASP A 49 -15.44 -13.43 -19.13
C ASP A 49 -15.46 -12.90 -17.68
N TYR A 50 -15.70 -11.59 -17.51
CA TYR A 50 -15.96 -10.95 -16.23
C TYR A 50 -16.97 -11.73 -15.36
N TYR A 51 -18.05 -12.21 -15.96
CA TYR A 51 -19.13 -12.95 -15.28
C TYR A 51 -18.81 -14.43 -15.07
N ALA A 52 -17.81 -14.99 -15.76
CA ALA A 52 -17.38 -16.37 -15.58
C ALA A 52 -16.34 -16.51 -14.45
N LEU A 53 -15.62 -15.43 -14.13
CA LEU A 53 -14.54 -15.40 -13.14
C LEU A 53 -15.02 -15.33 -11.68
N GLY A 54 -16.32 -15.14 -11.45
CA GLY A 54 -16.95 -15.13 -10.13
C GLY A 54 -18.47 -15.09 -10.27
N GLU A 55 -19.20 -15.66 -9.30
CA GLU A 55 -20.65 -15.83 -9.43
C GLU A 55 -21.43 -14.50 -9.54
N LYS A 56 -20.96 -13.42 -8.89
CA LYS A 56 -21.67 -12.12 -8.78
C LYS A 56 -20.69 -10.94 -8.62
N PRO A 57 -19.89 -10.61 -9.63
CA PRO A 57 -18.74 -9.70 -9.48
C PRO A 57 -19.09 -8.21 -9.47
N GLY A 58 -20.26 -7.82 -9.99
CA GLY A 58 -20.64 -6.43 -10.20
C GLY A 58 -20.92 -5.65 -8.91
N VAL A 59 -20.56 -4.37 -8.92
CA VAL A 59 -20.90 -3.44 -7.83
C VAL A 59 -22.12 -2.65 -8.27
N LYS A 60 -23.16 -2.62 -7.43
CA LYS A 60 -24.35 -1.81 -7.71
C LYS A 60 -23.99 -0.33 -7.67
N GLN A 61 -24.34 0.37 -8.75
CA GLN A 61 -24.28 1.82 -8.81
C GLN A 61 -25.30 2.40 -7.82
N ARG A 62 -24.81 3.02 -6.73
CA ARG A 62 -25.66 3.87 -5.88
C ARG A 62 -25.87 5.19 -6.63
N SER A 63 -27.12 5.57 -6.84
CA SER A 63 -27.55 6.65 -7.74
C SER A 63 -26.85 8.00 -7.54
N SER A 64 -26.22 8.49 -8.62
CA SER A 64 -26.30 9.85 -9.23
C SER A 64 -26.00 11.12 -8.42
N VAL A 65 -25.16 11.11 -7.39
CA VAL A 65 -24.53 12.36 -6.87
C VAL A 65 -23.06 12.46 -7.28
N ASP A 66 -22.43 11.34 -7.64
CA ASP A 66 -21.00 11.25 -7.92
C ASP A 66 -20.60 11.72 -9.34
N GLU A 67 -21.55 12.08 -10.21
CA GLU A 67 -21.23 12.72 -11.51
C GLU A 67 -20.81 14.19 -11.34
N GLN A 68 -21.23 14.86 -10.27
CA GLN A 68 -21.23 16.33 -10.19
C GLN A 68 -19.87 16.98 -9.92
N ARG A 69 -18.79 16.20 -9.76
CA ARG A 69 -17.45 16.74 -9.42
C ARG A 69 -16.30 16.03 -10.12
N THR A 70 -16.56 15.32 -11.21
CA THR A 70 -15.47 14.75 -12.03
C THR A 70 -14.55 15.86 -12.58
N GLU A 71 -15.08 17.06 -12.74
CA GLU A 71 -14.35 18.28 -13.11
C GLU A 71 -13.29 18.68 -12.06
N LEU A 72 -13.42 18.26 -10.79
CA LEU A 72 -12.38 18.50 -9.78
C LEU A 72 -11.06 17.79 -10.12
N PHE A 73 -11.10 16.70 -10.88
CA PHE A 73 -9.90 15.99 -11.31
C PHE A 73 -9.12 16.78 -12.37
N ASP A 74 -9.75 17.76 -13.03
CA ASP A 74 -9.07 18.64 -13.98
C ASP A 74 -8.39 19.83 -13.33
N LEU A 75 -8.66 20.10 -12.05
CA LEU A 75 -7.96 21.13 -11.31
C LEU A 75 -6.47 20.81 -11.26
N GLN A 76 -5.64 21.79 -11.59
CA GLN A 76 -4.17 21.63 -11.65
C GLN A 76 -3.60 21.05 -10.36
N GLU A 77 -4.12 21.47 -9.21
CA GLU A 77 -3.71 20.99 -7.89
C GLU A 77 -3.95 19.49 -7.66
N VAL A 78 -4.99 18.94 -8.30
CA VAL A 78 -5.36 17.53 -8.21
C VAL A 78 -4.55 16.73 -9.22
N ARG A 79 -4.34 17.28 -10.43
CA ARG A 79 -3.47 16.70 -11.46
C ARG A 79 -2.04 16.52 -10.96
N GLU A 80 -1.43 17.54 -10.37
CA GLU A 80 -0.06 17.48 -9.83
C GLU A 80 0.13 16.36 -8.79
N ARG A 81 -0.95 15.93 -8.12
CA ARG A 81 -0.90 14.87 -7.11
C ARG A 81 -1.17 13.47 -7.66
N LEU A 82 -2.01 13.36 -8.70
CA LEU A 82 -2.40 12.09 -9.30
C LEU A 82 -1.46 11.64 -10.43
N VAL A 83 -0.82 12.59 -11.10
CA VAL A 83 0.05 12.36 -12.25
C VAL A 83 1.45 11.96 -11.79
N GLU A 84 1.84 10.73 -12.12
CA GLU A 84 3.21 10.25 -11.90
C GLU A 84 4.16 10.70 -13.01
N PHE A 85 3.62 10.82 -14.22
CA PHE A 85 4.38 11.11 -15.42
C PHE A 85 3.46 11.75 -16.46
N HIS A 86 3.96 12.81 -17.11
CA HIS A 86 3.29 13.45 -18.23
C HIS A 86 4.34 13.94 -19.22
N GLU A 87 4.37 13.32 -20.41
CA GLU A 87 5.29 13.70 -21.49
C GLU A 87 4.69 13.32 -22.85
N GLY A 88 4.80 14.21 -23.84
CA GLY A 88 4.39 13.92 -25.22
C GLY A 88 2.92 13.54 -25.41
N GLY A 89 2.01 14.09 -24.60
CA GLY A 89 0.57 13.76 -24.63
C GLY A 89 0.20 12.43 -23.97
N ILE A 90 1.17 11.73 -23.38
CA ILE A 90 0.93 10.51 -22.59
C ILE A 90 0.97 10.88 -21.11
N MET A 91 -0.10 10.52 -20.40
CA MET A 91 -0.23 10.73 -18.96
C MET A 91 -0.29 9.39 -18.23
N ARG A 92 0.40 9.28 -17.11
CA ARG A 92 0.28 8.17 -16.15
C ARG A 92 -0.28 8.68 -14.84
N VAL A 93 -1.39 8.07 -14.42
CA VAL A 93 -2.06 8.38 -13.15
C VAL A 93 -2.18 7.14 -12.28
N ARG A 94 -2.21 7.37 -10.96
CA ARG A 94 -2.47 6.34 -9.96
C ARG A 94 -3.70 6.70 -9.14
N PHE A 95 -4.61 5.74 -8.98
CA PHE A 95 -5.82 5.85 -8.18
C PHE A 95 -5.88 4.79 -7.08
N ASN A 96 -6.48 5.17 -5.95
CA ASN A 96 -6.92 4.21 -4.93
C ASN A 96 -8.36 3.79 -5.21
N ILE A 97 -8.60 2.47 -5.32
CA ILE A 97 -9.90 1.87 -5.64
C ILE A 97 -10.27 0.86 -4.54
N PRO A 98 -10.83 1.32 -3.40
CA PRO A 98 -11.18 0.44 -2.28
C PRO A 98 -12.21 -0.64 -2.62
N GLN A 99 -13.03 -0.41 -3.65
CA GLN A 99 -14.15 -1.28 -4.05
C GLN A 99 -13.69 -2.60 -4.72
N MET A 100 -12.41 -2.71 -5.09
CA MET A 100 -11.84 -3.95 -5.66
C MET A 100 -11.91 -5.08 -4.63
N HIS A 101 -12.60 -6.18 -4.93
CA HIS A 101 -12.79 -7.29 -3.96
C HIS A 101 -12.64 -8.70 -4.55
N CYS A 102 -12.68 -8.87 -5.87
CA CYS A 102 -12.59 -10.18 -6.52
C CYS A 102 -11.65 -10.20 -7.73
N SER A 103 -11.35 -11.41 -8.24
CA SER A 103 -10.56 -11.64 -9.46
C SER A 103 -11.17 -10.95 -10.69
N SER A 104 -12.50 -10.93 -10.83
CA SER A 104 -13.19 -10.24 -11.91
C SER A 104 -12.91 -8.73 -11.91
N CYS A 105 -12.79 -8.10 -10.72
CA CYS A 105 -12.41 -6.69 -10.60
C CYS A 105 -11.03 -6.44 -11.22
N ILE A 106 -10.05 -7.31 -10.89
CA ILE A 106 -8.68 -7.21 -11.38
C ILE A 106 -8.68 -7.33 -12.91
N TRP A 107 -9.33 -8.38 -13.42
CA TRP A 107 -9.37 -8.66 -14.84
C TRP A 107 -10.01 -7.51 -15.64
N LEU A 108 -11.14 -6.97 -15.18
CA LEU A 108 -11.79 -5.83 -15.84
C LEU A 108 -10.88 -4.60 -15.84
N LEU A 109 -10.32 -4.24 -14.68
CA LEU A 109 -9.49 -3.05 -14.55
C LEU A 109 -8.16 -3.16 -15.31
N GLU A 110 -7.61 -4.36 -15.51
CA GLU A 110 -6.42 -4.56 -16.36
C GLU A 110 -6.74 -4.60 -17.88
N ASN A 111 -8.02 -4.66 -18.23
CA ASN A 111 -8.49 -4.71 -19.62
C ASN A 111 -9.25 -3.45 -20.07
N LEU A 112 -9.07 -2.32 -19.38
CA LEU A 112 -9.74 -1.05 -19.70
C LEU A 112 -9.49 -0.55 -21.13
N GLN A 113 -8.34 -0.88 -21.73
CA GLN A 113 -8.01 -0.57 -23.13
C GLN A 113 -9.00 -1.17 -24.16
N ARG A 114 -9.76 -2.20 -23.76
CA ARG A 114 -10.81 -2.79 -24.60
C ARG A 114 -12.10 -1.96 -24.60
N ILE A 115 -12.29 -1.14 -23.56
CA ILE A 115 -13.45 -0.24 -23.42
C ILE A 115 -13.12 1.12 -24.03
N GLU A 116 -11.93 1.67 -23.73
CA GLU A 116 -11.48 2.97 -24.23
C GLU A 116 -10.12 2.85 -24.94
N PRO A 117 -10.06 2.97 -26.28
CA PRO A 117 -8.82 2.86 -27.05
C PRO A 117 -7.73 3.90 -26.72
N ALA A 118 -8.07 5.03 -26.10
CA ALA A 118 -7.09 6.01 -25.64
C ALA A 118 -6.23 5.52 -24.46
N ILE A 119 -6.66 4.46 -23.76
CA ILE A 119 -5.91 3.82 -22.68
C ILE A 119 -4.85 2.90 -23.29
N ILE A 120 -3.57 3.21 -23.03
CA ILE A 120 -2.43 2.43 -23.51
C ILE A 120 -2.21 1.21 -22.63
N ARG A 121 -2.32 1.39 -21.31
CA ARG A 121 -2.05 0.33 -20.34
C ARG A 121 -2.76 0.59 -19.03
N SER A 122 -3.29 -0.46 -18.42
CA SER A 122 -3.78 -0.47 -17.05
C SER A 122 -3.10 -1.59 -16.24
N ARG A 123 -2.84 -1.34 -14.95
CA ARG A 123 -2.22 -2.31 -14.03
C ARG A 123 -2.85 -2.20 -12.64
N VAL A 124 -3.15 -3.34 -12.03
CA VAL A 124 -3.76 -3.41 -10.71
C VAL A 124 -2.77 -3.94 -9.69
N ALA A 125 -2.58 -3.21 -8.59
CA ALA A 125 -1.94 -3.71 -7.40
C ALA A 125 -3.03 -4.08 -6.38
N PHE A 126 -3.56 -5.30 -6.48
CA PHE A 126 -4.73 -5.72 -5.70
C PHE A 126 -4.51 -5.65 -4.19
N ALA A 127 -3.31 -6.02 -3.72
CA ALA A 127 -2.95 -5.89 -2.31
C ALA A 127 -3.02 -4.43 -1.85
N ALA A 128 -2.45 -3.49 -2.60
CA ALA A 128 -2.49 -2.07 -2.23
C ALA A 128 -3.84 -1.37 -2.49
N LYS A 129 -4.77 -2.03 -3.18
CA LYS A 129 -5.99 -1.41 -3.76
C LYS A 129 -5.68 -0.23 -4.68
N GLU A 130 -4.57 -0.31 -5.41
CA GLU A 130 -4.14 0.74 -6.35
C GLU A 130 -4.35 0.32 -7.81
N LEU A 131 -4.72 1.28 -8.65
CA LEU A 131 -4.89 1.17 -10.09
C LEU A 131 -3.99 2.20 -10.78
N THR A 132 -3.06 1.76 -11.61
CA THR A 132 -2.19 2.64 -12.40
C THR A 132 -2.59 2.58 -13.86
N ILE A 133 -2.93 3.72 -14.45
CA ILE A 133 -3.39 3.83 -15.84
C ILE A 133 -2.47 4.76 -16.62
N THR A 134 -2.06 4.34 -17.81
CA THR A 134 -1.33 5.15 -18.78
C THR A 134 -2.22 5.35 -20.01
N PHE A 135 -2.49 6.61 -20.36
CA PHE A 135 -3.44 6.97 -21.42
C PHE A 135 -2.99 8.22 -22.17
N ARG A 136 -3.64 8.47 -23.32
CA ARG A 136 -3.41 9.61 -24.20
C ARG A 136 -4.33 10.77 -23.83
N GLU A 137 -3.79 11.78 -23.16
CA GLU A 137 -4.56 12.93 -22.68
C GLU A 137 -5.11 13.79 -23.84
N ASP A 138 -4.39 13.83 -24.97
CA ASP A 138 -4.80 14.57 -26.17
C ASP A 138 -6.15 14.12 -26.75
N ARG A 139 -6.53 12.86 -26.48
CA ARG A 139 -7.80 12.28 -26.96
C ARG A 139 -8.80 12.01 -25.86
N PHE A 140 -8.34 11.87 -24.62
CA PHE A 140 -9.16 11.41 -23.51
C PHE A 140 -8.73 12.13 -22.23
N PRO A 141 -9.44 13.18 -21.79
CA PRO A 141 -9.06 13.94 -20.61
C PRO A 141 -9.23 13.12 -19.32
N LEU A 142 -8.51 13.51 -18.27
CA LEU A 142 -8.54 12.83 -16.98
C LEU A 142 -9.96 12.72 -16.39
N SER A 143 -10.79 13.75 -16.56
CA SER A 143 -12.20 13.71 -16.19
C SER A 143 -12.94 12.54 -16.85
N ASP A 144 -12.73 12.30 -18.14
CA ASP A 144 -13.43 11.24 -18.86
C ASP A 144 -12.96 9.86 -18.40
N LEU A 145 -11.68 9.72 -18.05
CA LEU A 145 -11.18 8.51 -17.41
C LEU A 145 -11.89 8.23 -16.08
N VAL A 146 -12.05 9.25 -15.25
CA VAL A 146 -12.75 9.12 -13.97
C VAL A 146 -14.24 8.83 -14.18
N ARG A 147 -14.89 9.45 -15.18
CA ARG A 147 -16.28 9.12 -15.56
C ARG A 147 -16.41 7.67 -15.99
N LEU A 148 -15.48 7.17 -16.81
CA LEU A 148 -15.44 5.76 -17.22
C LEU A 148 -15.33 4.84 -16.01
N LEU A 149 -14.36 5.08 -15.13
CA LEU A 149 -14.15 4.30 -13.91
C LEU A 149 -15.39 4.30 -13.00
N ARG A 150 -16.04 5.45 -12.84
CA ARG A 150 -17.31 5.57 -12.11
C ARG A 150 -18.41 4.76 -12.76
N ARG A 151 -18.58 4.84 -14.09
CA ARG A 151 -19.59 4.07 -14.83
C ARG A 151 -19.45 2.57 -14.62
N ILE A 152 -18.23 2.04 -14.60
CA ILE A 152 -17.98 0.61 -14.36
C ILE A 152 -17.96 0.20 -12.87
N GLY A 153 -18.18 1.13 -11.94
CA GLY A 153 -18.33 0.84 -10.51
C GLY A 153 -17.06 0.98 -9.66
N TYR A 154 -15.99 1.51 -10.25
CA TYR A 154 -14.68 1.68 -9.61
C TYR A 154 -14.30 3.17 -9.55
N GLY A 155 -15.23 4.01 -9.11
CA GLY A 155 -14.98 5.45 -8.95
C GLY A 155 -13.79 5.72 -8.02
N PRO A 156 -12.73 6.40 -8.49
CA PRO A 156 -11.58 6.72 -7.66
C PRO A 156 -11.96 7.78 -6.61
N GLN A 157 -11.42 7.64 -5.40
CA GLN A 157 -11.62 8.63 -4.34
C GLN A 157 -10.52 9.68 -4.36
N LEU A 158 -10.87 10.96 -4.22
CA LEU A 158 -9.92 12.06 -4.02
C LEU A 158 -9.56 12.16 -2.53
N THR A 159 -8.68 11.28 -2.06
CA THR A 159 -8.23 11.32 -0.65
C THR A 159 -6.77 11.75 -0.51
N ASN A 160 -6.39 12.17 0.70
CA ASN A 160 -4.98 12.46 1.04
C ASN A 160 -4.10 11.21 1.09
N ALA A 161 -4.63 10.00 0.81
CA ALA A 161 -3.86 8.75 0.75
C ALA A 161 -2.64 8.79 -0.18
N ASN A 162 -2.62 9.71 -1.14
CA ASN A 162 -1.50 9.90 -2.06
C ASN A 162 -0.39 10.79 -1.50
N GLU A 163 -0.50 11.29 -0.26
CA GLU A 163 0.61 11.94 0.42
C GLU A 163 1.70 10.88 0.61
N ARG A 164 2.74 10.96 -0.23
CA ARG A 164 3.94 10.11 -0.21
C ARG A 164 4.70 10.34 1.08
N VAL A 165 4.13 9.95 2.21
CA VAL A 165 4.92 9.84 3.42
C VAL A 165 5.65 8.51 3.29
N ASP A 166 6.88 8.59 2.76
CA ASP A 166 7.90 7.55 2.83
C ASP A 166 8.34 7.32 4.30
N ARG A 167 7.35 7.17 5.20
CA ARG A 167 7.51 6.83 6.62
C ARG A 167 8.00 5.39 6.79
N SER A 168 8.16 4.63 5.70
CA SER A 168 8.50 3.21 5.70
C SER A 168 9.81 2.85 4.99
N ALA A 169 10.67 3.82 4.67
CA ALA A 169 12.01 3.53 4.17
C ALA A 169 12.71 2.60 5.17
N VAL A 170 13.18 1.45 4.68
CA VAL A 170 14.06 0.56 5.46
C VAL A 170 15.21 1.45 5.90
N PRO A 171 15.60 1.46 7.19
CA PRO A 171 16.60 2.37 7.67
C PRO A 171 17.81 2.28 6.74
N ARG A 172 18.27 3.39 6.16
CA ARG A 172 19.45 3.37 5.25
C ARG A 172 20.63 2.64 5.90
N MET A 173 20.70 2.72 7.24
CA MET A 173 21.66 2.01 8.08
C MET A 173 21.61 0.48 7.96
N LEU A 174 20.45 -0.13 7.70
CA LEU A 174 20.35 -1.59 7.51
C LEU A 174 21.06 -2.02 6.23
N TYR A 175 20.94 -1.25 5.15
CA TYR A 175 21.68 -1.52 3.91
C TYR A 175 23.20 -1.35 4.10
N VAL A 176 23.62 -0.32 4.84
CA VAL A 176 25.04 -0.12 5.19
C VAL A 176 25.57 -1.30 6.00
N ARG A 177 24.83 -1.72 7.04
CA ARG A 177 25.19 -2.89 7.85
C ARG A 177 25.24 -4.18 7.04
N LEU A 178 24.30 -4.39 6.11
CA LEU A 178 24.30 -5.56 5.24
C LEU A 178 25.52 -5.57 4.31
N GLY A 179 25.89 -4.42 3.74
CA GLY A 179 27.09 -4.27 2.92
C GLY A 179 28.38 -4.54 3.71
N VAL A 180 28.50 -3.96 4.91
CA VAL A 180 29.63 -4.21 5.82
C VAL A 180 29.69 -5.67 6.26
N ALA A 181 28.53 -6.28 6.57
CA ALA A 181 28.44 -7.68 6.94
C ALA A 181 28.89 -8.62 5.82
N GLY A 182 28.45 -8.37 4.58
CA GLY A 182 28.88 -9.14 3.41
C GLY A 182 30.37 -8.98 3.13
N PHE A 183 30.89 -7.75 3.26
CA PHE A 183 32.33 -7.49 3.10
C PHE A 183 33.15 -8.25 4.14
N VAL A 184 32.81 -8.14 5.42
CA VAL A 184 33.55 -8.82 6.50
C VAL A 184 33.42 -10.34 6.38
N PHE A 185 32.22 -10.87 6.17
CA PHE A 185 32.01 -12.30 6.00
C PHE A 185 32.81 -12.87 4.82
N GLY A 186 32.72 -12.23 3.64
CA GLY A 186 33.45 -12.69 2.46
C GLY A 186 34.96 -12.67 2.65
N ASN A 187 35.52 -11.60 3.23
CA ASN A 187 36.96 -11.53 3.49
C ASN A 187 37.41 -12.51 4.59
N THR A 188 36.65 -12.65 5.67
CA THR A 188 36.99 -13.57 6.76
C THR A 188 36.95 -15.03 6.28
N MET A 189 35.95 -15.39 5.47
CA MET A 189 35.85 -16.71 4.85
C MET A 189 37.02 -16.97 3.89
N MET A 190 37.39 -15.98 3.06
CA MET A 190 38.54 -16.10 2.16
C MET A 190 39.86 -16.26 2.91
N LEU A 191 40.06 -15.53 4.01
CA LEU A 191 41.25 -15.62 4.85
C LEU A 191 41.33 -16.94 5.64
N SER A 192 40.17 -17.51 5.99
CA SER A 192 40.08 -18.81 6.70
C SER A 192 40.17 -20.01 5.74
N PHE A 193 40.01 -19.79 4.42
CA PHE A 193 39.97 -20.85 3.41
C PHE A 193 41.22 -21.76 3.37
N PRO A 194 42.47 -21.25 3.48
CA PRO A 194 43.65 -22.11 3.48
C PRO A 194 43.70 -23.08 4.67
N GLU A 195 43.17 -22.67 5.82
CA GLU A 195 43.13 -23.53 7.01
C GLU A 195 42.14 -24.68 6.83
N TYR A 196 41.00 -24.46 6.15
CA TYR A 196 40.04 -25.53 5.82
C TYR A 196 40.62 -26.58 4.85
N LEU A 197 41.55 -26.18 3.98
CA LEU A 197 42.22 -27.10 3.06
C LEU A 197 43.42 -27.82 3.68
N GLY A 198 43.78 -27.51 4.93
CA GLY A 198 44.98 -28.04 5.57
C GLY A 198 46.27 -27.61 4.86
N ALA A 199 46.25 -26.47 4.17
CA ALA A 199 47.43 -25.94 3.51
C ALA A 199 48.36 -25.36 4.58
N ASP A 200 49.54 -25.98 4.74
CA ASP A 200 50.64 -25.45 5.55
C ASP A 200 51.23 -24.22 4.83
N ASN A 201 50.56 -23.08 4.96
CA ASN A 201 51.12 -21.79 4.60
C ASN A 201 52.38 -21.53 5.43
N GLU A 202 53.33 -20.76 4.89
CA GLU A 202 54.46 -20.26 5.67
C GLU A 202 53.96 -19.67 7.01
N ALA A 203 54.59 -20.05 8.13
CA ALA A 203 54.07 -19.78 9.48
C ALA A 203 53.70 -18.30 9.73
N GLY A 204 54.42 -17.35 9.12
CA GLY A 204 54.14 -15.92 9.23
C GLY A 204 52.88 -15.43 8.49
N LEU A 205 52.48 -16.08 7.39
CA LEU A 205 51.25 -15.74 6.66
C LEU A 205 50.00 -16.17 7.42
N LYS A 206 50.07 -17.32 8.11
CA LYS A 206 48.97 -17.84 8.93
C LYS A 206 48.65 -16.93 10.12
N GLU A 207 49.68 -16.54 10.89
CA GLU A 207 49.51 -15.59 11.99
C GLU A 207 48.99 -14.22 11.50
N GLY A 208 49.49 -13.74 10.35
CA GLY A 208 49.00 -12.50 9.74
C GLY A 208 47.52 -12.54 9.38
N PHE A 209 47.03 -13.64 8.81
CA PHE A 209 45.62 -13.82 8.50
C PHE A 209 44.75 -13.93 9.75
N GLN A 210 45.20 -14.64 10.78
CA GLN A 210 44.48 -14.76 12.05
C GLN A 210 44.30 -13.40 12.74
N TRP A 211 45.34 -12.57 12.79
CA TRP A 211 45.22 -11.22 13.35
C TRP A 211 44.33 -10.30 12.52
N LEU A 212 44.34 -10.44 11.19
CA LEU A 212 43.44 -9.70 10.31
C LEU A 212 41.97 -10.12 10.50
N ILE A 213 41.72 -11.40 10.70
CA ILE A 213 40.40 -11.94 11.06
C ILE A 213 39.94 -11.39 12.43
N VAL A 214 40.82 -11.36 13.42
CA VAL A 214 40.53 -10.74 14.73
C VAL A 214 40.16 -9.25 14.56
N LEU A 215 40.90 -8.51 13.73
CA LEU A 215 40.59 -7.11 13.43
C LEU A 215 39.19 -6.95 12.81
N PHE A 216 38.83 -7.82 11.86
CA PHE A 216 37.50 -7.82 11.26
C PHE A 216 36.39 -8.27 12.21
N SER A 217 36.69 -9.00 13.28
CA SER A 217 35.69 -9.38 14.29
C SER A 217 35.14 -8.20 15.10
N PHE A 218 35.90 -7.10 15.24
CA PHE A 218 35.47 -5.92 15.98
C PHE A 218 34.24 -5.23 15.36
N PRO A 219 34.23 -4.83 14.07
CA PRO A 219 33.03 -4.25 13.46
C PRO A 219 31.86 -5.25 13.46
N VAL A 220 32.12 -6.56 13.40
CA VAL A 220 31.07 -7.59 13.46
C VAL A 220 30.34 -7.55 14.81
N VAL A 221 31.07 -7.57 15.92
CA VAL A 221 30.45 -7.54 17.25
C VAL A 221 29.91 -6.16 17.58
N PHE A 222 30.70 -5.10 17.43
CA PHE A 222 30.31 -3.79 17.96
C PHE A 222 29.36 -3.01 17.06
N PHE A 223 29.45 -3.17 15.73
CA PHE A 223 28.65 -2.40 14.78
C PHE A 223 27.50 -3.20 14.15
N LEU A 224 27.73 -4.46 13.73
CA LEU A 224 26.67 -5.26 13.10
C LEU A 224 25.68 -5.80 14.14
N SER A 225 26.16 -6.16 15.34
CA SER A 225 25.30 -6.79 16.35
C SER A 225 24.62 -5.83 17.33
N THR A 226 24.83 -4.51 17.19
CA THR A 226 24.31 -3.48 18.12
C THR A 226 22.79 -3.59 18.33
N ASP A 227 22.03 -3.88 17.27
CA ASP A 227 20.57 -3.97 17.37
C ASP A 227 20.12 -5.21 18.15
N PHE A 228 20.84 -6.34 18.00
CA PHE A 228 20.60 -7.55 18.77
C PHE A 228 20.91 -7.32 20.25
N PHE A 229 22.02 -6.63 20.57
CA PHE A 229 22.33 -6.29 21.96
C PHE A 229 21.33 -5.32 22.59
N ARG A 230 20.90 -4.28 21.86
CA ARG A 230 19.87 -3.35 22.34
C ARG A 230 18.54 -4.05 22.60
N SER A 231 18.11 -4.90 21.68
CA SER A 231 16.88 -5.68 21.81
C SER A 231 16.96 -6.69 22.96
N ALA A 232 18.08 -7.41 23.09
CA ALA A 232 18.32 -8.36 24.17
C ALA A 232 18.31 -7.66 25.54
N TRP A 233 19.01 -6.53 25.67
CA TRP A 233 19.04 -5.73 26.90
C TRP A 233 17.65 -5.20 27.27
N GLY A 234 16.89 -4.73 26.27
CA GLY A 234 15.49 -4.34 26.42
C GLY A 234 14.65 -5.48 27.00
N GLY A 235 14.73 -6.68 26.39
CA GLY A 235 14.00 -7.88 26.82
C GLY A 235 14.35 -8.34 28.23
N VAL A 236 15.64 -8.31 28.59
CA VAL A 236 16.10 -8.61 29.95
C VAL A 236 15.55 -7.58 30.95
N ARG A 237 15.60 -6.29 30.62
CA ARG A 237 15.07 -5.21 31.48
C ARG A 237 13.57 -5.31 31.67
N SER A 238 12.81 -5.64 30.62
CA SER A 238 11.36 -5.84 30.68
C SER A 238 10.93 -7.21 31.20
N ARG A 239 11.88 -8.10 31.54
CA ARG A 239 11.63 -9.49 31.96
C ARG A 239 10.80 -10.29 30.93
N THR A 240 10.96 -9.97 29.65
CA THR A 240 10.29 -10.65 28.54
C THR A 240 11.31 -11.39 27.69
N MET A 241 11.06 -12.66 27.38
CA MET A 241 11.92 -13.44 26.51
C MET A 241 11.71 -13.02 25.04
N ASN A 242 12.78 -12.63 24.36
CA ASN A 242 12.79 -12.37 22.92
C ASN A 242 13.86 -13.24 22.24
N ILE A 243 13.74 -13.42 20.93
CA ILE A 243 14.67 -14.23 20.12
C ILE A 243 16.10 -13.63 20.11
N ASP A 244 16.23 -12.33 20.37
CA ASP A 244 17.51 -11.63 20.33
C ASP A 244 18.37 -11.91 21.59
N ILE A 245 17.78 -12.32 22.73
CA ILE A 245 18.52 -12.73 23.94
C ILE A 245 19.47 -13.90 23.70
N PRO A 246 19.01 -15.09 23.23
CA PRO A 246 19.91 -16.21 22.97
C PRO A 246 20.91 -15.89 21.85
N ILE A 247 20.52 -15.09 20.86
CA ILE A 247 21.44 -14.64 19.79
C ILE A 247 22.58 -13.79 20.37
N ALA A 248 22.26 -12.80 21.20
CA ALA A 248 23.25 -11.95 21.85
C ALA A 248 24.22 -12.76 22.73
N LEU A 249 23.71 -13.73 23.50
CA LEU A 249 24.54 -14.64 24.28
C LEU A 249 25.46 -15.48 23.40
N GLY A 250 24.94 -16.03 22.30
CA GLY A 250 25.72 -16.79 21.32
C GLY A 250 26.85 -15.97 20.72
N ILE A 251 26.59 -14.72 20.35
CA ILE A 251 27.61 -13.79 19.81
C ILE A 251 28.72 -13.54 20.83
N ILE A 252 28.37 -13.26 22.08
CA ILE A 252 29.36 -13.03 23.15
C ILE A 252 30.18 -14.30 23.39
N ALA A 253 29.53 -15.46 23.50
CA ALA A 253 30.20 -16.73 23.75
C ALA A 253 31.15 -17.13 22.61
N LEU A 254 30.69 -17.05 21.36
CA LEU A 254 31.51 -17.36 20.18
C LEU A 254 32.70 -16.42 20.05
N TRP A 255 32.48 -15.11 20.23
CA TRP A 255 33.55 -14.13 20.10
C TRP A 255 34.61 -14.28 21.19
N THR A 256 34.19 -14.43 22.46
CA THR A 256 35.11 -14.63 23.58
C THR A 256 35.89 -15.94 23.48
N ARG A 257 35.22 -17.03 23.08
CA ARG A 257 35.88 -18.33 22.85
C ARG A 257 36.90 -18.26 21.72
N SER A 258 36.55 -17.61 20.61
CA SER A 258 37.43 -17.44 19.45
C SER A 258 38.63 -16.57 19.76
N LEU A 259 38.43 -15.51 20.57
CA LEU A 259 39.53 -14.66 21.03
C LEU A 259 40.48 -15.42 21.95
N TRP A 260 39.95 -16.29 22.83
CA TRP A 260 40.77 -17.17 23.66
C TRP A 260 41.59 -18.16 22.83
N ASP A 261 41.03 -18.70 21.75
CA ASP A 261 41.75 -19.63 20.87
C ASP A 261 42.95 -19.00 20.18
N VAL A 262 42.76 -17.79 19.62
CA VAL A 262 43.83 -17.09 18.92
C VAL A 262 44.89 -16.59 19.90
N LEU A 263 44.51 -16.04 21.05
CA LEU A 263 45.46 -15.58 22.07
C LEU A 263 46.21 -16.73 22.76
N GLY A 264 45.54 -17.88 22.93
CA GLY A 264 46.12 -19.08 23.54
C GLY A 264 46.91 -19.95 22.56
N GLY A 265 46.89 -19.63 21.25
CA GLY A 265 47.53 -20.43 20.21
C GLY A 265 46.90 -21.82 20.03
N THR A 266 45.70 -22.06 20.55
CA THR A 266 45.03 -23.37 20.52
C THR A 266 44.26 -23.60 19.23
N GLY A 267 44.00 -22.56 18.45
CA GLY A 267 43.36 -22.66 17.13
C GLY A 267 43.03 -21.29 16.51
N PRO A 268 42.47 -21.29 15.29
CA PRO A 268 42.14 -20.06 14.56
C PRO A 268 40.87 -19.34 15.05
N GLY A 269 40.10 -19.96 15.94
CA GLY A 269 38.80 -19.45 16.39
C GLY A 269 37.68 -19.62 15.33
N TYR A 270 36.49 -19.12 15.65
CA TYR A 270 35.26 -19.28 14.86
C TYR A 270 34.71 -17.93 14.36
N PHE A 271 35.60 -17.00 14.03
CA PHE A 271 35.24 -15.65 13.62
C PHE A 271 34.51 -15.61 12.27
N ASP A 272 34.86 -16.51 11.35
CA ASP A 272 34.19 -16.71 10.06
C ASP A 272 32.72 -17.13 10.25
N SER A 273 32.48 -18.07 11.16
CA SER A 273 31.16 -18.56 11.53
C SER A 273 30.33 -17.46 12.21
N LEU A 274 30.97 -16.65 13.07
CA LEU A 274 30.33 -15.50 13.70
C LEU A 274 29.91 -14.43 12.67
N ALA A 275 30.81 -14.10 11.73
CA ALA A 275 30.52 -13.16 10.66
C ALA A 275 29.39 -13.67 9.74
N GLY A 276 29.40 -14.96 9.40
CA GLY A 276 28.35 -15.62 8.63
C GLY A 276 27.00 -15.59 9.34
N LEU A 277 26.96 -15.97 10.62
CA LEU A 277 25.75 -15.92 11.44
C LEU A 277 25.10 -14.53 11.41
N LEU A 278 25.90 -13.48 11.65
CA LEU A 278 25.38 -12.10 11.65
C LEU A 278 24.96 -11.63 10.26
N PHE A 279 25.67 -12.02 9.20
CA PHE A 279 25.28 -11.72 7.83
C PHE A 279 23.91 -12.33 7.49
N PHE A 280 23.70 -13.62 7.76
CA PHE A 280 22.42 -14.28 7.48
C PHE A 280 21.27 -13.75 8.36
N LEU A 281 21.53 -13.42 9.63
CA LEU A 281 20.53 -12.78 10.48
C LEU A 281 20.12 -11.39 9.96
N LEU A 282 21.07 -10.60 9.45
CA LEU A 282 20.80 -9.29 8.85
C LEU A 282 20.02 -9.42 7.54
N ILE A 283 20.31 -10.43 6.70
CA ILE A 283 19.50 -10.76 5.52
C ILE A 283 18.06 -11.08 5.95
N GLY A 284 17.90 -11.91 6.99
CA GLY A 284 16.58 -12.25 7.54
C GLY A 284 15.80 -11.01 7.99
N ARG A 285 16.45 -10.09 8.72
CA ARG A 285 15.83 -8.82 9.13
C ARG A 285 15.48 -7.92 7.95
N TRP A 286 16.34 -7.87 6.92
CA TRP A 286 16.06 -7.13 5.70
C TRP A 286 14.84 -7.70 4.96
N TYR A 287 14.77 -9.03 4.82
CA TYR A 287 13.64 -9.72 4.22
C TYR A 287 12.35 -9.49 5.02
N GLN A 288 12.41 -9.62 6.35
CA GLN A 288 11.28 -9.34 7.23
C GLN A 288 10.79 -7.90 7.08
N ALA A 289 11.70 -6.91 7.03
CA ALA A 289 11.33 -5.51 6.82
C ALA A 289 10.68 -5.28 5.45
N HIS A 290 11.18 -5.95 4.42
CA HIS A 290 10.62 -5.87 3.07
C HIS A 290 9.20 -6.47 2.99
N THR A 291 9.00 -7.67 3.55
CA THR A 291 7.70 -8.35 3.57
C THR A 291 6.70 -7.61 4.45
N TYR A 292 7.12 -7.13 5.63
CA TYR A 292 6.24 -6.36 6.52
C TYR A 292 5.77 -5.06 5.87
N ARG A 293 6.60 -4.42 5.04
CA ARG A 293 6.17 -3.27 4.22
C ARG A 293 5.10 -3.68 3.21
N ALA A 294 5.28 -4.79 2.50
CA ALA A 294 4.31 -5.26 1.51
C ALA A 294 2.94 -5.61 2.13
N LEU A 295 2.92 -5.97 3.40
CA LEU A 295 1.71 -6.38 4.13
C LEU A 295 1.09 -5.26 4.98
N ARG A 296 1.80 -4.16 5.24
CA ARG A 296 1.30 -3.06 6.07
C ARG A 296 0.26 -2.25 5.31
N PHE A 297 -1.00 -2.44 5.68
CA PHE A 297 -2.07 -1.48 5.45
C PHE A 297 -2.09 -0.46 6.59
N ASP A 298 -1.08 0.40 6.65
CA ASP A 298 -1.09 1.51 7.60
C ASP A 298 -1.89 2.66 6.97
N ARG A 299 -3.22 2.51 6.86
CA ARG A 299 -4.07 3.62 6.44
C ARG A 299 -4.24 4.54 7.63
N SER A 300 -3.46 5.61 7.68
CA SER A 300 -3.67 6.67 8.66
C SER A 300 -5.06 7.31 8.42
N LEU A 301 -5.77 7.76 9.47
CA LEU A 301 -7.08 8.40 9.32
C LEU A 301 -7.06 9.57 8.32
N GLU A 302 -5.92 10.23 8.22
CA GLU A 302 -5.61 11.31 7.28
C GLU A 302 -5.89 10.89 5.82
N GLU A 303 -5.68 9.61 5.48
CA GLU A 303 -5.87 9.06 4.14
C GLU A 303 -7.33 8.90 3.70
N PHE A 304 -8.28 9.05 4.63
CA PHE A 304 -9.72 9.03 4.32
C PHE A 304 -10.29 10.44 4.16
N LEU A 305 -9.54 11.48 4.54
CA LEU A 305 -9.97 12.86 4.38
C LEU A 305 -9.96 13.25 2.90
N PRO A 306 -10.97 14.01 2.43
CA PRO A 306 -11.00 14.47 1.06
C PRO A 306 -9.83 15.42 0.79
N LEU A 307 -9.36 15.43 -0.46
CA LEU A 307 -8.28 16.31 -0.91
C LEU A 307 -8.74 17.77 -1.02
N VAL A 308 -9.96 17.93 -1.55
CA VAL A 308 -10.58 19.19 -1.96
C VAL A 308 -12.01 19.22 -1.42
N VAL A 309 -12.43 20.39 -0.99
CA VAL A 309 -13.77 20.68 -0.47
C VAL A 309 -14.30 21.94 -1.12
N ILE A 310 -15.61 22.11 -1.17
CA ILE A 310 -16.20 23.35 -1.68
C ILE A 310 -16.42 24.31 -0.53
N ARG A 311 -15.73 25.45 -0.60
CA ARG A 311 -15.95 26.60 0.26
C ARG A 311 -16.99 27.52 -0.39
N ALA A 312 -17.94 27.98 0.40
CA ALA A 312 -18.92 28.98 0.01
C ALA A 312 -18.45 30.36 0.47
N ARG A 313 -18.16 31.26 -0.47
CA ARG A 313 -17.76 32.64 -0.17
C ARG A 313 -18.64 33.60 -0.96
N GLU A 314 -19.34 34.49 -0.25
CA GLU A 314 -20.18 35.55 -0.86
C GLU A 314 -21.24 35.05 -1.87
N GLY A 315 -21.64 33.78 -1.77
CA GLY A 315 -22.62 33.17 -2.67
C GLY A 315 -22.01 32.36 -3.82
N GLU A 316 -20.68 32.37 -3.97
CA GLU A 316 -19.96 31.55 -4.94
C GLU A 316 -19.39 30.27 -4.29
N GLU A 317 -19.40 29.18 -5.06
CA GLU A 317 -18.81 27.90 -4.69
C GLU A 317 -17.39 27.81 -5.27
N GLU A 318 -16.38 27.77 -4.41
CA GLU A 318 -14.97 27.62 -4.81
C GLU A 318 -14.37 26.30 -4.29
N PRO A 319 -13.73 25.48 -5.15
CA PRO A 319 -12.98 24.32 -4.71
C PRO A 319 -11.65 24.73 -4.06
N VAL A 320 -11.42 24.28 -2.83
CA VAL A 320 -10.21 24.55 -2.07
C VAL A 320 -9.67 23.29 -1.40
N LYS A 321 -8.36 23.20 -1.21
CA LYS A 321 -7.74 22.13 -0.42
C LYS A 321 -8.25 22.14 1.01
N VAL A 322 -8.45 20.97 1.61
CA VAL A 322 -8.85 20.86 3.03
C VAL A 322 -7.89 21.61 3.94
N ASN A 323 -6.58 21.52 3.69
CA ASN A 323 -5.55 22.20 4.48
C ASN A 323 -5.55 23.73 4.31
N ALA A 324 -6.27 24.27 3.31
CA ALA A 324 -6.41 25.71 3.09
C ALA A 324 -7.62 26.31 3.81
N LEU A 325 -8.49 25.48 4.41
CA LEU A 325 -9.61 25.93 5.21
C LEU A 325 -9.13 26.66 6.46
N LYS A 326 -9.81 27.76 6.79
CA LYS A 326 -9.60 28.50 8.03
C LYS A 326 -10.84 28.44 8.92
N THR A 327 -10.63 28.60 10.23
CA THR A 327 -11.75 28.72 11.18
C THR A 327 -12.66 29.88 10.76
N GLY A 328 -13.94 29.59 10.57
CA GLY A 328 -14.93 30.56 10.09
C GLY A 328 -15.31 30.40 8.62
N ASP A 329 -14.55 29.62 7.83
CA ASP A 329 -14.93 29.27 6.47
C ASP A 329 -16.25 28.48 6.46
N ARG A 330 -17.08 28.73 5.45
CA ARG A 330 -18.32 27.98 5.23
C ARG A 330 -18.06 26.94 4.16
N ILE A 331 -18.33 25.68 4.46
CA ILE A 331 -18.18 24.58 3.51
C ILE A 331 -19.55 24.02 3.12
N ILE A 332 -19.65 23.54 1.89
CA ILE A 332 -20.83 22.83 1.39
C ILE A 332 -20.48 21.35 1.34
N VAL A 333 -21.14 20.57 2.19
CA VAL A 333 -21.05 19.11 2.25
C VAL A 333 -22.35 18.53 1.69
N ARG A 334 -22.26 17.74 0.63
CA ARG A 334 -23.41 17.11 -0.05
C ARG A 334 -23.72 15.74 0.55
N ASP A 335 -24.82 15.12 0.12
CA ASP A 335 -25.19 13.77 0.56
C ASP A 335 -24.04 12.78 0.26
N GLN A 336 -23.76 11.91 1.22
CA GLN A 336 -22.67 10.91 1.18
C GLN A 336 -21.24 11.48 1.08
N GLU A 337 -21.04 12.77 1.30
CA GLU A 337 -19.69 13.34 1.44
C GLU A 337 -19.18 13.22 2.89
N LEU A 338 -17.87 13.02 3.02
CA LEU A 338 -17.21 12.99 4.32
C LEU A 338 -17.04 14.42 4.85
N VAL A 339 -17.37 14.63 6.13
CA VAL A 339 -17.15 15.91 6.82
C VAL A 339 -15.65 16.02 7.12
N PRO A 340 -14.92 16.96 6.50
CA PRO A 340 -13.44 16.96 6.45
C PRO A 340 -12.78 17.51 7.72
N VAL A 341 -13.52 18.31 8.50
CA VAL A 341 -13.04 19.04 9.67
C VAL A 341 -14.18 19.16 10.68
N ASP A 342 -13.86 19.45 11.93
CA ASP A 342 -14.87 19.79 12.93
C ASP A 342 -15.67 21.01 12.47
N ALA A 343 -16.98 20.81 12.27
CA ALA A 343 -17.87 21.80 11.69
C ALA A 343 -19.20 21.87 12.45
N ILE A 344 -19.86 23.02 12.36
CA ILE A 344 -21.19 23.25 12.92
C ILE A 344 -22.17 23.37 11.74
N LEU A 345 -23.22 22.53 11.73
CA LEU A 345 -24.27 22.61 10.74
C LEU A 345 -24.98 23.97 10.84
N ARG A 346 -25.01 24.72 9.74
CA ARG A 346 -25.62 26.05 9.68
C ARG A 346 -26.97 26.08 8.95
N ASN A 347 -27.18 25.18 8.00
CA ASN A 347 -28.39 25.13 7.20
C ASN A 347 -28.70 23.67 6.80
N GLY A 348 -29.98 23.32 6.80
CA GLY A 348 -30.47 21.98 6.47
C GLY A 348 -30.58 21.03 7.65
N VAL A 349 -31.02 19.81 7.37
CA VAL A 349 -31.09 18.71 8.32
C VAL A 349 -30.33 17.54 7.71
N ALA A 350 -29.41 16.95 8.46
CA ALA A 350 -28.57 15.85 7.97
C ALA A 350 -28.52 14.71 8.98
N HIS A 351 -28.35 13.49 8.49
CA HIS A 351 -28.02 12.33 9.32
C HIS A 351 -26.53 12.02 9.09
N ILE A 352 -25.73 12.16 10.14
CA ILE A 352 -24.28 12.00 10.07
C ILE A 352 -23.92 10.63 10.63
N ASP A 353 -23.36 9.78 9.78
CA ASP A 353 -22.78 8.52 10.20
C ASP A 353 -21.41 8.79 10.85
N SER A 354 -21.32 8.51 12.16
CA SER A 354 -20.08 8.64 12.94
C SER A 354 -19.55 7.27 13.38
N SER A 355 -20.03 6.17 12.80
CA SER A 355 -19.65 4.79 13.14
C SER A 355 -18.14 4.56 13.05
N PHE A 356 -17.49 5.21 12.10
CA PHE A 356 -16.04 5.12 11.92
C PHE A 356 -15.24 5.71 13.09
N ILE A 357 -15.78 6.70 13.80
CA ILE A 357 -15.10 7.37 14.93
C ILE A 357 -15.60 6.83 16.27
N THR A 358 -16.91 6.63 16.38
CA THR A 358 -17.59 6.30 17.64
C THR A 358 -17.88 4.82 17.82
N GLY A 359 -17.85 4.04 16.73
CA GLY A 359 -18.29 2.64 16.71
C GLY A 359 -19.80 2.45 16.73
N GLU A 360 -20.60 3.53 16.82
CA GLU A 360 -22.06 3.44 16.85
C GLU A 360 -22.63 3.31 15.43
N PRO A 361 -23.46 2.27 15.14
CA PRO A 361 -23.90 1.98 13.77
C PRO A 361 -25.03 2.89 13.26
N LEU A 362 -25.66 3.67 14.14
CA LEU A 362 -26.80 4.51 13.78
C LEU A 362 -26.35 5.94 13.49
N ALA A 363 -26.76 6.47 12.35
CA ALA A 363 -26.49 7.85 11.99
C ALA A 363 -27.21 8.82 12.94
N VAL A 364 -26.50 9.86 13.38
CA VAL A 364 -27.01 10.87 14.30
C VAL A 364 -27.62 12.02 13.52
N ARG A 365 -28.88 12.34 13.81
CA ARG A 365 -29.55 13.50 13.21
C ARG A 365 -28.98 14.81 13.77
N LYS A 366 -28.60 15.73 12.88
CA LYS A 366 -28.14 17.10 13.17
C LYS A 366 -29.05 18.11 12.45
N GLN A 367 -29.31 19.24 13.09
CA GLN A 367 -30.12 20.36 12.58
C GLN A 367 -29.57 21.69 13.08
#